data_AF-A0A6P3VTR2-F1
#
_entry.id   AF-A0A6P3VTR2-F1
#
_cell.length_a   1.000
_cell.length_b   1.000
_cell.length_c   1.000
_cell.angle_alpha   90.00
_cell.angle_beta   90.00
_cell.angle_gamma   90.00
#
_symmetry.space_group_name_H-M   'P 1'
#
loop_
_entity.id
_entity.type
_entity.pdbx_description
1 polymer ?
#
loop_
_entity_poly.entity_id
_entity_poly.type
_entity_poly.pdbx_seq_one_letter_code
_entity_poly.pdbx_strand_id
1 'polypeptide(L)'
;MDGRGILSYIRESANSLLSMSRKGAGALREQILLLSDEAARVFDAAELNESDILTLTRQDLNDLLPGPQHFKIRKKIAELISSAGRTAFKEPPVCSDFLPETLKDVFSRENVKNLPVAGVPLENCLRILRDAETHLASSLDSVRQHVKLLESLQPPPPEGPSTDGAAAGCSHPRIKDETRPHLNSTSSPVKIHLLVCGNTMGVHNDLVRRVGVPTLEVGVEECQIILVFCPVWSRAGTDIDAALSKVPGNKDAILVVMHYTYNPQQGLTGTRPTSQANIRAVHILFHDLHGGLLNCEPNRQAVAVIEAALKKYTVPNRFT
;
A
#
# COMPACT_ATOMS: atom_id res chain seq x y z
N MET A 1 37.16 -51.79 -2.77
CA MET A 1 36.55 -50.58 -2.18
C MET A 1 35.53 -51.05 -1.16
N ASP A 2 35.71 -50.67 0.09
CA ASP A 2 35.10 -51.33 1.24
C ASP A 2 33.69 -50.77 1.54
N GLY A 3 32.72 -51.66 1.75
CA GLY A 3 31.27 -51.33 1.80
C GLY A 3 30.87 -50.35 2.92
N ARG A 4 31.76 -50.07 3.87
CA ARG A 4 31.57 -49.04 4.91
C ARG A 4 31.59 -47.61 4.36
N GLY A 5 32.35 -47.36 3.29
CA GLY A 5 32.44 -46.03 2.67
C GLY A 5 31.16 -45.61 1.94
N ILE A 6 30.39 -46.59 1.44
CA ILE A 6 29.14 -46.32 0.72
C ILE A 6 28.04 -45.96 1.72
N LEU A 7 27.97 -46.64 2.86
CA LEU A 7 26.97 -46.32 3.90
C LEU A 7 27.24 -44.97 4.59
N SER A 8 28.51 -44.58 4.79
CA SER A 8 28.84 -43.24 5.28
C SER A 8 28.46 -42.17 4.26
N TYR A 9 28.73 -42.41 2.98
CA TYR A 9 28.41 -41.46 1.91
C TYR A 9 26.90 -41.30 1.71
N ILE A 10 26.11 -42.37 1.81
CA ILE A 10 24.65 -42.30 1.74
C ILE A 10 24.08 -41.57 2.97
N ARG A 11 24.64 -41.78 4.17
CA ARG A 11 24.21 -41.09 5.39
C ARG A 11 24.53 -39.59 5.35
N GLU A 12 25.72 -39.22 4.88
CA GLU A 12 26.10 -37.81 4.67
C GLU A 12 25.29 -37.16 3.55
N SER A 13 25.05 -37.87 2.46
CA SER A 13 24.22 -37.37 1.36
C SER A 13 22.76 -37.20 1.78
N ALA A 14 22.22 -38.10 2.62
CA ALA A 14 20.87 -37.96 3.17
C ALA A 14 20.77 -36.81 4.19
N ASN A 15 21.78 -36.61 5.05
CA ASN A 15 21.84 -35.44 5.94
C ASN A 15 22.01 -34.13 5.16
N SER A 16 22.75 -34.15 4.05
CA SER A 16 22.90 -33.01 3.15
C SER A 16 21.63 -32.74 2.32
N LEU A 17 20.86 -33.78 1.96
CA LEU A 17 19.54 -33.61 1.34
C LEU A 17 18.50 -33.07 2.34
N LEU A 18 18.55 -33.53 3.59
CA LEU A 18 17.71 -33.03 4.69
C LEU A 18 18.06 -31.59 5.12
N SER A 19 19.29 -31.14 4.85
CA SER A 19 19.70 -29.73 5.02
C SER A 19 19.35 -28.87 3.81
N MET A 20 19.30 -29.45 2.60
CA MET A 20 18.91 -28.76 1.37
C MET A 20 17.38 -28.59 1.23
N SER A 21 16.58 -29.54 1.74
CA SER A 21 15.11 -29.44 1.73
C SER A 21 14.53 -28.44 2.76
N ARG A 22 15.37 -27.83 3.61
CA ARG A 22 14.95 -26.83 4.62
C ARG A 22 15.13 -25.37 4.20
N LYS A 23 15.59 -25.10 2.97
CA LYS A 23 15.91 -23.72 2.54
C LYS A 23 14.70 -22.88 2.09
N GLY A 24 13.48 -23.38 2.24
CA GLY A 24 12.25 -22.62 2.01
C GLY A 24 11.37 -22.38 3.24
N ALA A 25 11.71 -22.96 4.40
CA ALA A 25 10.88 -22.95 5.62
C ALA A 25 11.71 -22.80 6.91
N GLY A 26 12.89 -22.18 6.82
CA GLY A 26 13.91 -22.25 7.86
C GLY A 26 14.63 -20.95 8.21
N ALA A 27 14.26 -19.80 7.65
CA ALA A 27 15.00 -18.56 7.93
C ALA A 27 14.60 -17.95 9.29
N LEU A 28 13.32 -18.02 9.67
CA LEU A 28 12.83 -17.36 10.88
C LEU A 28 13.04 -18.22 12.12
N ARG A 29 12.74 -19.51 12.02
CA ARG A 29 12.92 -20.47 13.13
C ARG A 29 14.39 -20.66 13.52
N GLU A 30 15.30 -20.68 12.54
CA GLU A 30 16.74 -20.76 12.81
C GLU A 30 17.25 -19.49 13.52
N GLN A 31 16.75 -18.31 13.13
CA GLN A 31 17.07 -17.05 13.79
C GLN A 31 16.52 -16.96 15.22
N ILE A 32 15.31 -17.50 15.46
CA ILE A 32 14.73 -17.56 16.82
C ILE A 32 15.54 -18.51 17.71
N LEU A 33 15.98 -19.65 17.17
CA LEU A 33 16.86 -20.60 17.87
C LEU A 33 18.20 -19.93 18.25
N LEU A 34 18.81 -19.19 17.32
CA LEU A 34 20.04 -18.40 17.58
C LEU A 34 19.85 -17.30 18.64
N LEU A 35 18.64 -16.77 18.79
CA LEU A 35 18.34 -15.77 19.80
C LEU A 35 18.09 -16.37 21.19
N SER A 36 17.37 -17.49 21.26
CA SER A 36 17.01 -18.14 22.52
C SER A 36 16.46 -19.55 22.29
N ASP A 37 17.22 -20.56 22.72
CA ASP A 37 16.78 -21.97 22.72
C ASP A 37 15.46 -22.17 23.48
N GLU A 38 15.24 -21.41 24.55
CA GLU A 38 13.99 -21.45 25.31
C GLU A 38 12.79 -21.00 24.48
N ALA A 39 12.94 -19.96 23.65
CA ALA A 39 11.86 -19.44 22.85
C ALA A 39 11.50 -20.39 21.71
N ALA A 40 12.51 -21.01 21.08
CA ALA A 40 12.29 -22.03 20.07
C ALA A 40 11.51 -23.23 20.63
N ARG A 41 11.90 -23.72 21.82
CA ARG A 41 11.20 -24.84 22.48
C ARG A 41 9.76 -24.50 22.85
N VAL A 42 9.50 -23.29 23.35
CA VAL A 42 8.13 -22.85 23.65
C VAL A 42 7.28 -22.78 22.38
N PHE A 43 7.83 -22.27 21.26
CA PHE A 43 7.09 -22.19 20.00
C PHE A 43 6.85 -23.56 19.37
N ASP A 44 7.77 -24.51 19.55
CA ASP A 44 7.59 -25.92 19.18
C ASP A 44 6.52 -26.60 20.03
N ALA A 45 6.55 -26.40 21.35
CA ALA A 45 5.55 -26.96 22.26
C ALA A 45 4.15 -26.38 22.04
N ALA A 46 4.07 -25.15 21.54
CA ALA A 46 2.83 -24.50 21.11
C ALA A 46 2.42 -24.85 19.66
N GLU A 47 3.15 -25.75 18.99
CA GLU A 47 2.90 -26.22 17.62
C GLU A 47 2.81 -25.10 16.57
N LEU A 48 3.51 -23.98 16.79
CA LEU A 48 3.45 -22.81 15.90
C LEU A 48 4.28 -23.03 14.63
N ASN A 49 3.66 -22.92 13.46
CA ASN A 49 4.37 -22.94 12.18
C ASN A 49 4.95 -21.55 11.83
N GLU A 50 5.76 -21.43 10.76
CA GLU A 50 6.39 -20.14 10.41
C GLU A 50 5.38 -19.02 10.13
N SER A 51 4.24 -19.31 9.52
CA SER A 51 3.16 -18.33 9.31
C SER A 51 2.53 -17.88 10.61
N ASP A 52 2.27 -18.80 11.56
CA ASP A 52 1.69 -18.47 12.85
C ASP A 52 2.65 -17.55 13.63
N ILE A 53 3.95 -17.86 13.60
CA ILE A 53 5.01 -17.05 14.23
C ILE A 53 5.00 -15.63 13.65
N LEU A 54 4.82 -15.47 12.33
CA LEU A 54 4.75 -14.15 11.67
C LEU A 54 3.53 -13.32 12.08
N THR A 55 2.47 -13.97 12.57
CA THR A 55 1.24 -13.30 13.03
C THR A 55 1.23 -12.98 14.54
N LEU A 56 2.22 -13.46 15.30
CA LEU A 56 2.29 -13.25 16.74
C LEU A 56 2.32 -11.76 17.10
N THR A 57 1.37 -11.37 17.94
CA THR A 57 1.29 -10.02 18.49
C THR A 57 2.20 -9.87 19.69
N ARG A 58 2.37 -8.62 20.14
CA ARG A 58 3.07 -8.33 21.40
C ARG A 58 2.43 -9.06 22.59
N GLN A 59 1.12 -9.26 22.57
CA GLN A 59 0.41 -9.95 23.65
C GLN A 59 0.73 -11.44 23.62
N ASP A 60 0.65 -12.08 22.45
CA ASP A 60 0.97 -13.50 22.29
C ASP A 60 2.41 -13.81 22.72
N LEU A 61 3.36 -12.92 22.39
CA LEU A 61 4.74 -13.05 22.86
C LEU A 61 4.89 -12.92 24.38
N ASN A 62 4.07 -12.09 25.05
CA ASN A 62 4.07 -11.99 26.51
C ASN A 62 3.51 -13.25 27.16
N ASP A 63 2.50 -13.87 26.54
CA ASP A 63 1.84 -15.06 27.06
C ASP A 63 2.70 -16.32 26.84
N LEU A 64 3.36 -16.42 25.69
CA LEU A 64 4.30 -17.50 25.38
C LEU A 64 5.60 -17.38 26.19
N LEU A 65 6.11 -16.15 26.38
CA LEU A 65 7.38 -15.90 27.10
C LEU A 65 7.15 -14.96 28.29
N PRO A 66 6.53 -15.45 29.38
CA PRO A 66 6.13 -14.59 30.50
C PRO A 66 7.32 -14.11 31.33
N GLY A 67 7.10 -13.03 32.07
CA GLY A 67 8.07 -12.47 33.02
C GLY A 67 9.04 -11.43 32.45
N PRO A 68 9.69 -10.64 33.32
CA PRO A 68 10.60 -9.56 32.90
C PRO A 68 11.91 -10.05 32.28
N GLN A 69 12.36 -11.26 32.63
CA GLN A 69 13.59 -11.87 32.11
C GLN A 69 13.57 -12.05 30.58
N HIS A 70 12.39 -12.25 30.01
CA HIS A 70 12.22 -12.43 28.56
C HIS A 70 11.98 -11.13 27.80
N PHE A 71 11.96 -9.97 28.45
CA PHE A 71 11.67 -8.68 27.80
C PHE A 71 12.56 -8.40 26.57
N LYS A 72 13.88 -8.62 26.71
CA LYS A 72 14.85 -8.40 25.63
C LYS A 72 14.63 -9.39 24.48
N ILE A 73 14.25 -10.63 24.80
CA ILE A 73 13.99 -11.68 23.82
C ILE A 73 12.69 -11.37 23.06
N ARG A 74 11.60 -11.02 23.76
CA ARG A 74 10.33 -10.61 23.14
C ARG A 74 10.50 -9.44 22.19
N LYS A 75 11.29 -8.43 22.58
CA LYS A 75 11.60 -7.28 21.71
C LYS A 75 12.32 -7.72 20.43
N LYS A 76 13.37 -8.55 20.55
CA LYS A 76 14.14 -9.03 19.39
C LYS A 76 13.30 -9.92 18.47
N ILE A 77 12.47 -10.80 19.02
CA ILE A 77 11.57 -11.65 18.22
C ILE A 77 10.52 -10.79 17.50
N ALA A 78 9.94 -9.79 18.17
CA ALA A 78 9.00 -8.87 17.52
C ALA A 78 9.64 -8.06 16.38
N GLU A 79 10.90 -7.63 16.55
CA GLU A 79 11.70 -7.00 15.50
C GLU A 79 11.96 -7.95 14.32
N LEU A 80 12.31 -9.22 14.61
CA LEU A 80 12.48 -10.25 13.58
C LEU A 80 11.18 -10.50 12.80
N ILE A 81 10.04 -10.68 13.48
CA ILE A 81 8.73 -10.84 12.85
C ILE A 81 8.41 -9.63 11.96
N SER A 82 8.66 -8.42 12.45
CA SER A 82 8.45 -7.17 11.69
C SER A 82 9.41 -7.02 10.50
N SER A 83 10.56 -7.70 10.52
CA SER A 83 11.52 -7.73 9.42
C SER A 83 11.23 -8.84 8.41
N ALA A 84 10.75 -10.00 8.87
CA ALA A 84 10.38 -11.14 8.05
C ALA A 84 9.03 -10.94 7.35
N GLY A 85 8.07 -10.26 7.99
CA GLY A 85 6.83 -9.81 7.34
C GLY A 85 7.08 -8.85 6.16
N ARG A 86 8.20 -8.13 6.16
CA ARG A 86 8.66 -7.31 5.01
C ARG A 86 9.30 -8.13 3.89
N THR A 87 9.60 -9.42 4.12
CA THR A 87 10.15 -10.33 3.09
C THR A 87 9.06 -11.14 2.37
N ALA A 88 7.88 -11.30 2.97
CA ALA A 88 6.72 -11.98 2.37
C ALA A 88 5.85 -11.06 1.49
N PHE A 89 5.99 -9.73 1.65
CA PHE A 89 5.43 -8.73 0.76
C PHE A 89 6.55 -7.83 0.25
N LYS A 90 7.34 -8.35 -0.70
CA LYS A 90 8.14 -7.48 -1.54
C LYS A 90 7.24 -7.04 -2.70
N GLU A 91 6.77 -5.80 -2.64
CA GLU A 91 6.49 -5.04 -3.86
C GLU A 91 7.68 -5.21 -4.84
N PRO A 92 7.46 -5.25 -6.16
CA PRO A 92 8.56 -5.32 -7.11
C PRO A 92 9.50 -4.13 -6.82
N PRO A 93 10.81 -4.35 -6.66
CA PRO A 93 11.73 -3.25 -6.39
C PRO A 93 11.64 -2.26 -7.55
N VAL A 94 11.15 -1.05 -7.23
CA VAL A 94 11.30 0.10 -8.11
C VAL A 94 12.80 0.21 -8.38
N CYS A 95 13.17 0.22 -9.66
CA CYS A 95 14.55 0.06 -10.14
C CYS A 95 15.58 1.08 -9.60
N SER A 96 15.21 2.08 -8.79
CA SER A 96 16.17 3.07 -8.29
C SER A 96 17.10 2.55 -7.20
N ASP A 97 16.69 1.55 -6.43
CA ASP A 97 17.40 1.18 -5.19
C ASP A 97 18.36 0.00 -5.37
N PHE A 98 18.35 -0.64 -6.54
CA PHE A 98 19.24 -1.75 -6.91
C PHE A 98 20.27 -1.40 -7.97
N LEU A 99 20.16 -0.22 -8.59
CA LEU A 99 21.14 0.23 -9.55
C LEU A 99 22.30 0.89 -8.79
N PRO A 100 23.50 0.27 -8.73
CA PRO A 100 24.68 1.01 -8.30
C PRO A 100 24.76 2.31 -9.10
N GLU A 101 25.18 3.41 -8.47
CA GLU A 101 25.21 4.75 -9.07
C GLU A 101 25.87 4.77 -10.47
N THR A 102 26.80 3.84 -10.71
CA THR A 102 27.41 3.56 -12.02
C THR A 102 26.42 3.27 -13.15
N LEU A 103 25.27 2.66 -12.87
CA LEU A 103 24.26 2.34 -13.89
C LEU A 103 23.26 3.47 -14.13
N LYS A 104 22.96 4.31 -13.13
CA LYS A 104 22.17 5.54 -13.34
C LYS A 104 22.82 6.43 -14.40
N ASP A 105 24.16 6.49 -14.39
CA ASP A 105 24.94 7.24 -15.36
C ASP A 105 24.94 6.59 -16.77
N VAL A 106 24.78 5.26 -16.85
CA VAL A 106 24.71 4.51 -18.12
C VAL A 106 23.33 4.65 -18.78
N PHE A 107 22.24 4.54 -18.03
CA PHE A 107 20.88 4.73 -18.57
C PHE A 107 20.59 6.18 -18.95
N SER A 108 21.33 7.14 -18.38
CA SER A 108 21.20 8.57 -18.71
C SER A 108 22.03 9.01 -19.92
N ARG A 109 22.95 8.15 -20.44
CA ARG A 109 23.79 8.48 -21.60
C ARG A 109 23.28 7.76 -22.85
N GLU A 110 22.79 8.51 -23.83
CA GLU A 110 22.30 8.03 -25.14
C GLU A 110 23.33 7.32 -26.02
N ASN A 111 24.55 7.01 -25.55
CA ASN A 111 25.54 6.32 -26.36
C ASN A 111 26.48 5.43 -25.52
N VAL A 112 26.02 4.21 -25.24
CA VAL A 112 26.76 3.12 -24.55
C VAL A 112 28.06 2.66 -25.23
N LYS A 113 28.47 3.26 -26.35
CA LYS A 113 29.61 2.82 -27.17
C LYS A 113 31.00 3.22 -26.64
N ASN A 114 31.08 4.13 -25.66
CA ASN A 114 32.36 4.69 -25.18
C ASN A 114 32.66 4.42 -23.70
N LEU A 115 32.20 3.28 -23.15
CA LEU A 115 32.49 2.95 -21.75
C LEU A 115 33.85 2.24 -21.62
N PRO A 116 34.79 2.70 -20.76
CA PRO A 116 36.07 2.03 -20.54
C PRO A 116 35.84 0.65 -19.92
N VAL A 117 36.21 -0.40 -20.65
CA VAL A 117 36.12 -1.80 -20.19
C VAL A 117 37.29 -2.08 -19.25
N ALA A 118 37.16 -1.69 -17.98
CA ALA A 118 38.06 -2.14 -16.94
C ALA A 118 37.28 -2.35 -15.63
N GLY A 119 37.12 -3.63 -15.26
CA GLY A 119 36.81 -4.04 -13.88
C GLY A 119 35.35 -4.26 -13.54
N VAL A 120 34.73 -5.30 -14.10
CA VAL A 120 33.58 -6.09 -13.60
C VAL A 120 32.68 -5.40 -12.55
N PRO A 121 31.59 -4.73 -13.00
CA PRO A 121 30.30 -4.85 -12.31
C PRO A 121 29.11 -5.07 -13.27
N LEU A 122 29.32 -4.94 -14.59
CA LEU A 122 28.23 -4.93 -15.59
C LEU A 122 27.62 -6.33 -15.81
N GLU A 123 28.44 -7.38 -15.82
CA GLU A 123 28.00 -8.75 -16.08
C GLU A 123 27.15 -9.30 -14.93
N ASN A 124 27.46 -8.91 -13.69
CA ASN A 124 26.65 -9.24 -12.53
C ASN A 124 25.30 -8.50 -12.54
N CYS A 125 25.29 -7.23 -12.97
CA CYS A 125 24.04 -6.48 -13.14
C CYS A 125 23.17 -7.05 -14.26
N LEU A 126 23.76 -7.43 -15.40
CA LEU A 126 23.03 -8.10 -16.48
C LEU A 126 22.39 -9.40 -16.01
N ARG A 127 23.13 -10.20 -15.22
CA ARG A 127 22.59 -11.43 -14.63
C ARG A 127 21.40 -11.15 -13.70
N ILE A 128 21.55 -10.19 -12.78
CA ILE A 128 20.47 -9.80 -11.86
C ILE A 128 19.23 -9.32 -12.62
N LEU A 129 19.42 -8.53 -13.69
CA LEU A 129 18.32 -8.04 -14.51
C LEU A 129 17.63 -9.17 -15.28
N ARG A 130 18.38 -10.15 -15.80
CA ARG A 130 17.81 -11.34 -16.48
C ARG A 130 17.08 -12.27 -15.53
N ASP A 131 17.59 -12.44 -14.31
CA ASP A 131 16.90 -13.21 -13.27
C ASP A 131 15.59 -12.54 -12.87
N ALA A 132 15.58 -11.20 -12.74
CA ALA A 132 14.36 -10.44 -12.47
C ALA A 132 13.35 -10.52 -13.62
N GLU A 133 13.79 -10.41 -14.87
CA GLU A 133 12.94 -10.59 -16.06
C GLU A 133 12.27 -11.97 -16.07
N THR A 134 13.04 -13.03 -15.80
CA THR A 134 12.54 -14.41 -15.76
C THR A 134 11.51 -14.62 -14.65
N HIS A 135 11.78 -14.05 -13.48
CA HIS A 135 10.87 -14.12 -12.32
C HIS A 135 9.55 -13.39 -12.58
N LEU A 136 9.60 -12.22 -13.22
CA LEU A 136 8.41 -11.46 -13.61
C LEU A 136 7.60 -12.18 -14.69
N ALA A 137 8.25 -12.80 -15.68
CA ALA A 137 7.57 -13.60 -16.71
C ALA A 137 6.79 -14.77 -16.09
N SER A 138 7.41 -15.49 -15.16
CA SER A 138 6.75 -16.60 -14.44
C SER A 138 5.56 -16.12 -13.59
N SER A 139 5.70 -14.96 -12.95
CA SER A 139 4.62 -14.34 -12.17
C SER A 139 3.45 -13.92 -13.07
N LEU A 140 3.73 -13.34 -14.24
CA LEU A 140 2.72 -12.97 -15.23
C LEU A 140 1.97 -14.19 -15.77
N ASP A 141 2.67 -15.30 -16.03
CA ASP A 141 2.02 -16.52 -16.50
C ASP A 141 1.11 -17.16 -15.44
N SER A 142 1.51 -17.12 -14.17
CA SER A 142 0.64 -17.52 -13.06
C SER A 142 -0.63 -16.66 -13.00
N VAL A 143 -0.50 -15.33 -13.11
CA VAL A 143 -1.66 -14.43 -13.15
C VAL A 143 -2.57 -14.71 -14.36
N ARG A 144 -2.00 -14.94 -15.54
CA ARG A 144 -2.76 -15.34 -16.74
C ARG A 144 -3.53 -16.63 -16.54
N GLN A 145 -2.95 -17.61 -15.84
CA GLN A 145 -3.65 -18.85 -15.52
C GLN A 145 -4.86 -18.60 -14.61
N HIS A 146 -4.72 -17.73 -13.61
CA HIS A 146 -5.84 -17.34 -12.73
C HIS A 146 -6.93 -16.57 -13.50
N VAL A 147 -6.54 -15.64 -14.38
CA VAL A 147 -7.50 -14.93 -15.26
C VAL A 147 -8.30 -15.94 -16.09
N LYS A 148 -7.64 -16.92 -16.72
CA LYS A 148 -8.29 -17.95 -17.52
C LYS A 148 -9.25 -18.83 -16.72
N LEU A 149 -8.90 -19.14 -15.47
CA LEU A 149 -9.80 -19.85 -14.55
C LEU A 149 -11.05 -19.02 -14.24
N LEU A 150 -10.88 -17.73 -13.96
CA LEU A 150 -12.00 -16.82 -13.68
C LEU A 150 -12.89 -16.60 -14.91
N GLU A 151 -12.31 -16.48 -16.11
CA GLU A 151 -13.06 -16.39 -17.37
C GLU A 151 -13.87 -17.66 -17.65
N SER A 152 -13.34 -18.85 -17.31
CA SER A 152 -14.06 -20.12 -17.46
C SER A 152 -15.26 -20.27 -16.52
N LEU A 153 -15.31 -19.47 -15.45
CA LEU A 153 -16.44 -19.41 -14.51
C LEU A 153 -17.50 -18.40 -14.94
N GLN A 154 -17.22 -17.59 -15.97
CA GLN A 154 -18.19 -16.65 -16.52
C GLN A 154 -19.16 -17.41 -17.45
N PRO A 155 -20.49 -17.34 -17.23
CA PRO A 155 -21.44 -17.96 -18.14
C PRO A 155 -21.39 -17.26 -19.51
N PRO A 156 -21.64 -17.97 -20.63
CA PRO A 156 -21.62 -17.37 -21.95
C PRO A 156 -22.61 -16.21 -22.05
N PRO A 157 -22.35 -15.19 -22.89
CA PRO A 157 -23.27 -14.08 -23.06
C PRO A 157 -24.62 -14.61 -23.57
N PRO A 158 -25.75 -14.00 -23.17
CA PRO A 158 -27.05 -14.36 -23.71
C PRO A 158 -27.07 -14.08 -25.21
N GLU A 159 -27.18 -15.13 -26.02
CA GLU A 159 -27.64 -15.00 -27.41
C GLU A 159 -29.07 -14.43 -27.38
N GLY A 160 -29.28 -13.29 -28.01
CA GLY A 160 -30.63 -12.86 -28.42
C GLY A 160 -30.76 -12.96 -29.95
N PRO A 161 -31.92 -12.62 -30.53
CA PRO A 161 -33.29 -12.76 -30.04
C PRO A 161 -34.10 -13.68 -30.98
N SER A 162 -34.92 -14.58 -30.43
CA SER A 162 -35.92 -15.32 -31.22
C SER A 162 -37.29 -14.68 -31.04
N THR A 163 -37.81 -14.14 -32.14
CA THR A 163 -39.19 -13.76 -32.36
C THR A 163 -40.12 -14.95 -32.19
N ASP A 164 -41.17 -14.81 -31.38
CA ASP A 164 -42.56 -14.92 -31.84
C ASP A 164 -43.51 -14.75 -30.65
N GLY A 165 -44.55 -13.93 -30.86
CA GLY A 165 -45.40 -13.40 -29.82
C GLY A 165 -46.58 -14.28 -29.41
N ALA A 166 -47.25 -13.86 -28.34
CA ALA A 166 -48.70 -13.93 -28.22
C ALA A 166 -49.15 -13.01 -27.07
N ALA A 167 -50.21 -12.26 -27.36
CA ALA A 167 -50.78 -11.21 -26.54
C ALA A 167 -51.74 -11.72 -25.46
N ALA A 168 -51.73 -11.05 -24.30
CA ALA A 168 -52.88 -10.74 -23.43
C ALA A 168 -52.29 -9.83 -22.32
N GLY A 169 -52.62 -8.54 -22.19
CA GLY A 169 -53.95 -7.96 -22.11
C GLY A 169 -54.30 -7.76 -20.64
N CYS A 170 -53.93 -6.61 -20.05
CA CYS A 170 -54.68 -5.96 -18.96
C CYS A 170 -54.07 -4.59 -18.55
N SER A 171 -54.76 -3.54 -18.99
CA SER A 171 -55.19 -2.33 -18.24
C SER A 171 -54.26 -1.60 -17.25
N HIS A 172 -54.01 -0.32 -17.57
CA HIS A 172 -53.45 0.75 -16.72
C HIS A 172 -54.25 1.04 -15.42
N PRO A 173 -53.68 1.75 -14.42
CA PRO A 173 -53.67 3.21 -14.47
C PRO A 173 -52.31 3.87 -14.20
N ARG A 174 -52.13 4.94 -14.96
CA ARG A 174 -51.15 6.02 -14.89
C ARG A 174 -51.21 6.74 -13.54
N ILE A 175 -50.11 6.73 -12.77
CA ILE A 175 -49.83 7.71 -11.71
C ILE A 175 -48.68 8.59 -12.21
N LYS A 176 -49.01 9.87 -12.43
CA LYS A 176 -48.05 10.97 -12.43
C LYS A 176 -48.04 11.52 -11.01
N ASP A 177 -46.87 11.59 -10.38
CA ASP A 177 -46.43 12.69 -9.52
C ASP A 177 -45.01 12.35 -9.04
N GLU A 178 -44.02 13.18 -9.38
CA GLU A 178 -43.49 14.20 -8.44
C GLU A 178 -43.04 13.53 -7.14
N THR A 179 -41.74 13.34 -6.91
CA THR A 179 -40.92 14.41 -6.35
C THR A 179 -39.44 14.07 -6.55
N ARG A 180 -38.78 14.79 -7.46
CA ARG A 180 -37.34 14.97 -7.43
C ARG A 180 -37.06 15.97 -6.30
N PRO A 181 -36.21 15.71 -5.31
CA PRO A 181 -35.73 16.80 -4.47
C PRO A 181 -34.81 17.65 -5.33
N HIS A 182 -35.38 18.71 -5.90
CA HIS A 182 -34.66 19.88 -6.34
C HIS A 182 -34.02 20.54 -5.12
N LEU A 183 -32.73 20.27 -4.88
CA LEU A 183 -31.87 21.19 -4.13
C LEU A 183 -31.16 22.09 -5.13
N ASN A 184 -31.91 23.09 -5.61
CA ASN A 184 -31.38 24.21 -6.33
C ASN A 184 -30.72 25.13 -5.30
N SER A 185 -29.43 24.94 -5.08
CA SER A 185 -28.55 25.95 -4.48
C SER A 185 -27.18 25.75 -5.11
N THR A 186 -27.05 26.16 -6.38
CA THR A 186 -25.78 26.15 -7.08
C THR A 186 -24.90 27.28 -6.53
N SER A 187 -24.31 27.06 -5.36
CA SER A 187 -23.14 27.81 -4.92
C SER A 187 -22.05 27.68 -5.99
N SER A 188 -21.36 28.77 -6.29
CA SER A 188 -20.17 28.71 -7.15
C SER A 188 -19.15 27.71 -6.57
N PRO A 189 -18.46 26.93 -7.43
CA PRO A 189 -17.47 25.97 -6.94
C PRO A 189 -16.31 26.69 -6.25
N VAL A 190 -15.80 26.08 -5.18
CA VAL A 190 -14.63 26.57 -4.47
C VAL A 190 -13.39 26.33 -5.33
N LYS A 191 -12.65 27.39 -5.63
CA LYS A 191 -11.40 27.33 -6.40
C LYS A 191 -10.29 26.77 -5.51
N ILE A 192 -9.82 25.56 -5.80
CA ILE A 192 -8.78 24.88 -5.03
C ILE A 192 -7.52 24.68 -5.85
N HIS A 193 -6.37 24.59 -5.21
CA HIS A 193 -5.14 24.10 -5.83
C HIS A 193 -4.71 22.80 -5.15
N LEU A 194 -4.44 21.75 -5.94
CA LEU A 194 -3.97 20.48 -5.42
C LEU A 194 -2.44 20.45 -5.45
N LEU A 195 -1.80 20.47 -4.28
CA LEU A 195 -0.35 20.35 -4.14
C LEU A 195 0.00 18.92 -3.71
N VAL A 196 0.40 18.08 -4.68
CA VAL A 196 0.72 16.67 -4.43
C VAL A 196 2.23 16.48 -4.17
N CYS A 197 2.60 16.14 -2.94
CA CYS A 197 3.99 16.06 -2.47
C CYS A 197 4.52 14.61 -2.40
N GLY A 198 4.15 13.77 -3.35
CA GLY A 198 4.62 12.38 -3.43
C GLY A 198 3.68 11.49 -4.23
N ASN A 199 3.94 10.18 -4.25
CA ASN A 199 3.04 9.25 -4.91
C ASN A 199 1.84 8.93 -4.01
N THR A 200 0.66 9.33 -4.46
CA THR A 200 -0.61 9.17 -3.75
C THR A 200 -1.48 8.07 -4.37
N MET A 201 -1.03 7.45 -5.46
CA MET A 201 -1.77 6.43 -6.21
C MET A 201 -3.17 6.89 -6.66
N GLY A 202 -3.35 8.20 -6.90
CA GLY A 202 -4.63 8.77 -7.32
C GLY A 202 -5.63 9.03 -6.18
N VAL A 203 -5.32 8.61 -4.95
CA VAL A 203 -6.21 8.74 -3.78
C VAL A 203 -6.59 10.18 -3.45
N HIS A 204 -5.74 11.15 -3.79
CA HIS A 204 -6.03 12.57 -3.65
C HIS A 204 -7.29 12.97 -4.44
N ASN A 205 -7.49 12.45 -5.65
CA ASN A 205 -8.67 12.72 -6.46
C ASN A 205 -9.92 12.11 -5.84
N ASP A 206 -9.81 10.88 -5.31
CA ASP A 206 -10.93 10.22 -4.65
C ASP A 206 -11.33 10.94 -3.37
N LEU A 207 -10.38 11.49 -2.62
CA LEU A 207 -10.67 12.32 -1.46
C LEU A 207 -11.44 13.58 -1.88
N VAL A 208 -10.96 14.31 -2.90
CA VAL A 208 -11.63 15.53 -3.39
C VAL A 208 -13.04 15.23 -3.88
N ARG A 209 -13.26 14.12 -4.60
CA ARG A 209 -14.59 13.68 -5.05
C ARG A 209 -15.54 13.34 -3.90
N ARG A 210 -15.01 12.81 -2.78
CA ARG A 210 -15.83 12.48 -1.59
C ARG A 210 -16.19 13.70 -0.75
N VAL A 211 -15.52 14.84 -0.95
CA VAL A 211 -15.89 16.09 -0.28
C VAL A 211 -17.17 16.64 -0.92
N GLY A 212 -18.23 16.78 -0.13
CA GLY A 212 -19.55 17.24 -0.58
C GLY A 212 -19.64 18.71 -1.00
N VAL A 213 -18.52 19.39 -1.26
CA VAL A 213 -18.47 20.78 -1.73
C VAL A 213 -18.05 20.79 -3.20
N PRO A 214 -18.79 21.46 -4.10
CA PRO A 214 -18.35 21.67 -5.46
C PRO A 214 -16.99 22.39 -5.49
N THR A 215 -16.01 21.79 -6.16
CA THR A 215 -14.66 22.33 -6.26
C THR A 215 -14.24 22.48 -7.72
N LEU A 216 -13.36 23.46 -7.97
CA LEU A 216 -12.74 23.70 -9.27
C LEU A 216 -11.23 23.79 -9.05
N GLU A 217 -10.47 22.90 -9.68
CA GLU A 217 -9.01 22.96 -9.63
C GLU A 217 -8.50 24.10 -10.50
N VAL A 218 -7.64 24.95 -9.94
CA VAL A 218 -7.01 26.10 -10.60
C VAL A 218 -5.54 26.23 -10.17
N GLY A 219 -4.80 27.14 -10.82
CA GLY A 219 -3.45 27.49 -10.41
C GLY A 219 -3.37 28.14 -9.02
N VAL A 220 -2.18 28.11 -8.42
CA VAL A 220 -1.90 28.65 -7.06
C VAL A 220 -2.36 30.11 -6.91
N GLU A 221 -2.18 30.93 -7.93
CA GLU A 221 -2.52 32.36 -7.88
C GLU A 221 -4.04 32.57 -7.76
N GLU A 222 -4.83 31.77 -8.48
CA GLU A 222 -6.29 31.91 -8.57
C GLU A 222 -7.06 31.13 -7.50
N CYS A 223 -6.39 30.23 -6.78
CA CYS A 223 -7.05 29.41 -5.77
C CYS A 223 -7.41 30.20 -4.52
N GLN A 224 -8.51 29.82 -3.90
CA GLN A 224 -8.96 30.33 -2.60
C GLN A 224 -8.27 29.58 -1.45
N ILE A 225 -7.96 28.29 -1.65
CA ILE A 225 -7.32 27.43 -0.66
C ILE A 225 -6.50 26.33 -1.35
N ILE A 226 -5.42 25.90 -0.70
CA ILE A 226 -4.54 24.82 -1.18
C ILE A 226 -4.84 23.52 -0.41
N LEU A 227 -5.03 22.41 -1.12
CA LEU A 227 -5.04 21.07 -0.53
C LEU A 227 -3.67 20.43 -0.75
N VAL A 228 -2.92 20.26 0.33
CA VAL A 228 -1.55 19.72 0.30
C VAL A 228 -1.61 18.24 0.63
N PHE A 229 -1.30 17.36 -0.32
CA PHE A 229 -1.28 15.91 -0.13
C PHE A 229 0.14 15.44 0.17
N CYS A 230 0.34 14.91 1.37
CA CYS A 230 1.62 14.44 1.86
C CYS A 230 1.53 12.95 2.23
N PRO A 231 1.78 12.03 1.27
CA PRO A 231 1.87 10.62 1.60
C PRO A 231 3.09 10.33 2.49
N VAL A 232 2.90 9.50 3.52
CA VAL A 232 3.92 9.13 4.50
C VAL A 232 4.00 7.60 4.62
N TRP A 233 5.16 7.02 4.34
CA TRP A 233 5.41 5.57 4.45
C TRP A 233 6.22 5.17 5.67
N SER A 234 7.12 6.05 6.15
CA SER A 234 7.97 5.71 7.32
C SER A 234 8.46 6.91 8.14
N ARG A 235 8.42 8.15 7.60
CA ARG A 235 8.98 9.35 8.26
C ARG A 235 8.09 10.58 8.08
N ALA A 236 7.02 10.67 8.86
CA ALA A 236 6.07 11.78 8.73
C ALA A 236 6.68 13.18 8.91
N GLY A 237 7.69 13.35 9.79
CA GLY A 237 8.22 14.68 10.13
C GLY A 237 8.87 15.42 8.95
N THR A 238 9.87 14.81 8.31
CA THR A 238 10.62 15.44 7.21
C THR A 238 9.75 15.66 5.97
N ASP A 239 8.87 14.71 5.66
CA ASP A 239 7.97 14.80 4.51
C ASP A 239 6.96 15.95 4.69
N ILE A 240 6.44 16.13 5.91
CA ILE A 240 5.54 17.23 6.26
C ILE A 240 6.24 18.58 6.10
N ASP A 241 7.44 18.74 6.66
CA ASP A 241 8.19 20.02 6.57
C ASP A 241 8.50 20.38 5.11
N ALA A 242 8.90 19.39 4.31
CA ALA A 242 9.14 19.57 2.88
C ALA A 242 7.86 19.95 2.11
N ALA A 243 6.71 19.35 2.46
CA ALA A 243 5.42 19.71 1.86
C ALA A 243 4.98 21.12 2.22
N LEU A 244 5.13 21.53 3.49
CA LEU A 244 4.77 22.86 3.97
C LEU A 244 5.67 23.96 3.39
N SER A 245 6.95 23.67 3.12
CA SER A 245 7.88 24.63 2.50
C SER A 245 7.45 25.12 1.10
N LYS A 246 6.55 24.38 0.43
CA LYS A 246 6.03 24.70 -0.90
C LYS A 246 4.73 25.53 -0.85
N VAL A 247 4.16 25.74 0.33
CA VAL A 247 2.93 26.51 0.51
C VAL A 247 3.27 28.00 0.60
N PRO A 248 2.69 28.87 -0.25
CA PRO A 248 2.84 30.32 -0.11
C PRO A 248 2.32 30.79 1.26
N GLY A 249 3.12 31.58 1.98
CA GLY A 249 2.81 31.97 3.37
C GLY A 249 1.52 32.78 3.55
N ASN A 250 0.97 33.35 2.48
CA ASN A 250 -0.25 34.16 2.47
C ASN A 250 -1.51 33.40 2.03
N LYS A 251 -1.42 32.08 1.78
CA LYS A 251 -2.54 31.26 1.30
C LYS A 251 -3.02 30.30 2.38
N ASP A 252 -4.33 30.18 2.57
CA ASP A 252 -4.89 29.14 3.43
C ASP A 252 -4.59 27.75 2.85
N ALA A 253 -4.30 26.79 3.72
CA ALA A 253 -4.02 25.43 3.29
C ALA A 253 -4.59 24.37 4.22
N ILE A 254 -4.94 23.22 3.64
CA ILE A 254 -5.24 21.99 4.38
C ILE A 254 -4.15 20.99 4.06
N LEU A 255 -3.35 20.63 5.06
CA LEU A 255 -2.37 19.56 4.96
C LEU A 255 -3.06 18.21 5.19
N VAL A 256 -3.13 17.39 4.14
CA VAL A 256 -3.65 16.03 4.15
C VAL A 256 -2.46 15.07 4.24
N VAL A 257 -2.18 14.59 5.46
CA VAL A 257 -1.15 13.56 5.70
C VAL A 257 -1.74 12.19 5.41
N MET A 258 -1.20 11.48 4.43
CA MET A 258 -1.75 10.22 3.94
C MET A 258 -0.89 9.05 4.42
N HIS A 259 -1.40 8.25 5.34
CA HIS A 259 -0.68 7.09 5.87
C HIS A 259 -0.97 5.86 5.02
N TYR A 260 0.07 5.28 4.44
CA TYR A 260 -0.05 4.02 3.72
C TYR A 260 -0.17 2.87 4.71
N THR A 261 -1.37 2.30 4.85
CA THR A 261 -1.64 1.25 5.82
C THR A 261 -2.87 0.44 5.44
N TYR A 262 -2.81 -0.86 5.67
CA TYR A 262 -3.97 -1.74 5.54
C TYR A 262 -4.82 -1.75 6.80
N ASN A 263 -4.34 -1.19 7.92
CA ASN A 263 -5.04 -1.22 9.21
C ASN A 263 -5.99 -0.02 9.36
N PRO A 264 -7.32 -0.21 9.24
CA PRO A 264 -8.30 0.88 9.35
C PRO A 264 -8.45 1.42 10.79
N GLN A 265 -7.90 0.71 11.78
CA GLN A 265 -7.88 1.07 13.19
C GLN A 265 -6.53 1.64 13.64
N GLN A 266 -5.63 1.94 12.69
CA GLN A 266 -4.35 2.55 13.03
C GLN A 266 -4.62 3.84 13.82
N GLY A 267 -4.09 3.89 15.04
CA GLY A 267 -4.20 5.05 15.90
C GLY A 267 -3.54 6.26 15.23
N LEU A 268 -4.36 7.16 14.70
CA LEU A 268 -3.92 8.47 14.23
C LEU A 268 -3.63 9.32 15.47
N THR A 269 -2.45 9.16 16.06
CA THR A 269 -2.04 10.01 17.19
C THR A 269 -2.02 11.46 16.73
N GLY A 270 -2.69 12.33 17.50
CA GLY A 270 -3.17 13.64 17.09
C GLY A 270 -2.19 14.49 16.27
N THR A 271 -2.78 15.22 15.32
CA THR A 271 -2.11 16.26 14.54
C THR A 271 -1.30 17.15 15.47
N ARG A 272 0.03 17.18 15.31
CA ARG A 272 0.80 18.30 15.88
C ARG A 272 0.24 19.58 15.24
N PRO A 273 -0.13 20.59 16.03
CA PRO A 273 -0.48 21.89 15.47
C PRO A 273 0.67 22.35 14.57
N THR A 274 0.37 22.70 13.34
CA THR A 274 1.34 23.34 12.47
C THR A 274 1.71 24.69 13.09
N SER A 275 2.96 25.13 12.94
CA SER A 275 3.36 26.46 13.44
C SER A 275 2.76 27.61 12.63
N GLN A 276 2.10 27.31 11.50
CA GLN A 276 1.45 28.26 10.61
C GLN A 276 -0.05 28.31 10.88
N ALA A 277 -0.54 29.44 11.39
CA ALA A 277 -1.93 29.63 11.83
C ALA A 277 -2.99 29.40 10.72
N ASN A 278 -2.60 29.54 9.45
CA ASN A 278 -3.42 29.36 8.25
C ASN A 278 -3.45 27.92 7.72
N ILE A 279 -2.79 26.96 8.38
CA ILE A 279 -2.69 25.58 7.90
C ILE A 279 -3.39 24.61 8.84
N ARG A 280 -4.43 23.94 8.35
CA ARG A 280 -5.12 22.88 9.07
C ARG A 280 -4.57 21.52 8.66
N ALA A 281 -4.13 20.70 9.61
CA ALA A 281 -3.73 19.32 9.33
C ALA A 281 -4.92 18.35 9.48
N VAL A 282 -4.97 17.37 8.58
CA VAL A 282 -5.85 16.20 8.65
C VAL A 282 -5.05 14.95 8.28
N HIS A 283 -5.43 13.81 8.85
CA HIS A 283 -4.81 12.53 8.56
C HIS A 283 -5.81 11.62 7.85
N ILE A 284 -5.35 10.90 6.84
CA ILE A 284 -6.12 9.87 6.15
C ILE A 284 -5.31 8.58 6.04
N LEU A 285 -6.01 7.46 5.88
CA LEU A 285 -5.44 6.14 5.68
C LEU A 285 -5.75 5.67 4.25
N PHE A 286 -4.77 5.12 3.55
CA PHE A 286 -4.97 4.56 2.21
C PHE A 286 -4.12 3.32 1.96
N HIS A 287 -4.59 2.44 1.08
CA HIS A 287 -3.88 1.27 0.60
C HIS A 287 -4.45 0.81 -0.73
N ASP A 288 -3.60 0.35 -1.64
CA ASP A 288 -3.98 -0.08 -2.98
C ASP A 288 -4.88 -1.33 -3.02
N LEU A 289 -4.62 -2.34 -2.19
CA LEU A 289 -5.42 -3.56 -2.04
C LEU A 289 -6.89 -3.31 -1.70
N HIS A 290 -7.23 -2.15 -1.14
CA HIS A 290 -8.60 -1.77 -0.77
C HIS A 290 -9.20 -0.72 -1.72
N GLY A 291 -8.62 -0.55 -2.91
CA GLY A 291 -9.07 0.45 -3.89
C GLY A 291 -8.72 1.88 -3.49
N GLY A 292 -7.62 2.07 -2.76
CA GLY A 292 -7.10 3.39 -2.39
C GLY A 292 -7.58 3.89 -1.03
N LEU A 293 -8.43 4.92 -1.02
CA LEU A 293 -8.88 5.57 0.22
C LEU A 293 -9.73 4.62 1.07
N LEU A 294 -9.24 4.24 2.26
CA LEU A 294 -9.93 3.27 3.12
C LEU A 294 -11.34 3.76 3.52
N ASN A 295 -12.29 2.83 3.58
CA ASN A 295 -13.65 3.10 4.07
C ASN A 295 -13.70 2.91 5.60
N CYS A 296 -13.17 3.88 6.34
CA CYS A 296 -13.08 3.84 7.80
C CYS A 296 -13.55 5.15 8.45
N GLU A 297 -13.86 5.10 9.75
CA GLU A 297 -14.32 6.26 10.51
C GLU A 297 -13.32 7.43 10.50
N PRO A 298 -11.99 7.20 10.66
CA PRO A 298 -11.02 8.29 10.55
C PRO A 298 -11.07 9.05 9.23
N ASN A 299 -11.23 8.34 8.11
CA ASN A 299 -11.33 8.98 6.78
C ASN A 299 -12.65 9.71 6.60
N ARG A 300 -13.77 9.19 7.12
CA ARG A 300 -15.06 9.90 7.13
C ARG A 300 -14.95 11.21 7.90
N GLN A 301 -14.31 11.19 9.06
CA GLN A 301 -14.07 12.39 9.86
C GLN A 301 -13.15 13.39 9.14
N ALA A 302 -12.09 12.91 8.47
CA ALA A 302 -11.20 13.76 7.69
C ALA A 302 -11.94 14.45 6.52
N VAL A 303 -12.80 13.72 5.81
CA VAL A 303 -13.65 14.28 4.74
C VAL A 303 -14.58 15.36 5.31
N ALA A 304 -15.29 15.09 6.41
CA ALA A 304 -16.19 16.06 7.04
C ALA A 304 -15.45 17.34 7.48
N VAL A 305 -14.21 17.18 7.96
CA VAL A 305 -13.34 18.30 8.33
C VAL A 305 -12.94 19.14 7.11
N ILE A 306 -12.53 18.50 6.02
CA ILE A 306 -12.17 19.19 4.77
C ILE A 306 -13.40 19.92 4.24
N GLU A 307 -14.54 19.25 4.20
CA GLU A 307 -15.82 19.79 3.74
C GLU A 307 -16.20 21.06 4.54
N ALA A 308 -16.13 21.01 5.86
CA ALA A 308 -16.42 22.15 6.73
C ALA A 308 -15.44 23.32 6.51
N ALA A 309 -14.18 23.04 6.18
CA ALA A 309 -13.21 24.08 5.85
C ALA A 309 -13.52 24.73 4.50
N LEU A 310 -13.88 23.94 3.47
CA LEU A 310 -14.22 24.45 2.14
C LEU A 310 -15.52 25.25 2.13
N LYS A 311 -16.51 24.90 2.97
CA LYS A 311 -17.77 25.66 3.12
C LYS A 311 -17.58 27.13 3.53
N LYS A 312 -16.41 27.52 4.05
CA LYS A 312 -16.10 28.93 4.33
C LYS A 312 -15.95 29.79 3.07
N TYR A 313 -15.65 29.14 1.95
CA TYR A 313 -15.40 29.76 0.64
C TYR A 313 -16.59 29.62 -0.32
N THR A 314 -17.65 28.92 0.10
CA THR A 314 -18.88 28.87 -0.67
C THR A 314 -19.62 30.19 -0.52
N VAL A 315 -19.80 30.93 -1.60
CA VAL A 315 -20.61 32.15 -1.60
C VAL A 315 -22.07 31.74 -1.66
N PRO A 316 -22.91 32.13 -0.68
CA PRO A 316 -24.35 31.93 -0.79
C PRO A 316 -24.84 32.69 -2.00
N ASN A 317 -25.52 32.02 -2.91
CA ASN A 317 -26.11 32.66 -4.09
C ASN A 317 -27.20 33.63 -3.58
N ARG A 318 -26.89 34.94 -3.50
CA ARG A 318 -27.80 35.97 -2.95
C ARG A 318 -28.83 36.47 -3.97
N PHE A 319 -29.12 35.71 -5.01
CA PHE A 319 -30.10 36.05 -6.03
C PHE A 319 -31.11 34.91 -6.22
N THR A 320 -32.15 34.92 -5.39
CA THR A 320 -33.49 34.44 -5.70
C THR A 320 -34.48 35.36 -5.00
#